data_AF-A0A2C1K4V7-F1
#
_entry.id   AF-A0A2C1K4V7-F1
#
_cell.length_a   1.000
_cell.length_b   1.000
_cell.length_c   1.000
_cell.angle_alpha   90.00
_cell.angle_beta   90.00
_cell.angle_gamma   90.00
#
_symmetry.space_group_name_H-M   'P 1'
#
loop_
_entity.id
_entity.type
_entity.pdbx_description
1 polymer ?
#
loop_
_entity_poly.entity_id
_entity_poly.type
_entity_poly.pdbx_seq_one_letter_code
_entity_poly.pdbx_strand_id
1 'polypeptide(L)' 'YSVSLKSDKHSSQSQLQKSGYFKEKSKERYKIEAKNSELKHRHGYNVAKSSGLISMELQGAMAIFTVNIKRILKLLGEN' A
#
# COMPACT_ATOMS: atom_id res chain seq x y z
N TYR A 1 6.60 -0.09 39.95
CA TYR A 1 6.14 0.97 39.04
C TYR A 1 7.13 1.03 37.88
N SER A 2 6.72 0.78 36.63
CA SER A 2 7.62 0.82 35.46
C SER A 2 7.17 1.93 34.52
N VAL A 3 8.06 2.88 34.23
CA VAL A 3 7.83 3.93 33.23
C VAL A 3 8.45 3.47 31.91
N SER A 4 7.62 3.25 30.89
CA SER A 4 8.12 2.97 29.54
C SER A 4 8.60 4.26 28.89
N LEU A 5 9.91 4.47 28.85
CA LEU A 5 10.53 5.53 28.06
C LEU A 5 10.28 5.24 26.57
N LYS A 6 9.45 6.06 25.92
CA LYS A 6 9.28 5.96 24.47
C LYS A 6 10.60 6.30 23.79
N SER A 7 11.10 5.42 22.94
CA SER A 7 12.24 5.70 22.07
C SER A 7 12.00 7.00 21.29
N ASP A 8 13.06 7.76 21.02
CA ASP A 8 13.03 9.00 20.23
C ASP A 8 12.31 8.83 18.89
N LYS A 9 12.43 7.64 18.27
CA LYS A 9 11.72 7.29 17.03
C LYS A 9 10.19 7.28 17.18
N HIS A 10 9.68 6.87 18.33
CA HIS A 10 8.25 6.93 18.64
C HIS A 10 7.79 8.36 18.95
N SER A 11 8.68 9.19 19.52
CA SER A 11 8.41 10.60 19.76
C SER A 11 8.28 11.38 18.44
N SER A 12 9.23 11.18 17.52
CA SER A 12 9.21 11.84 16.20
C SER A 12 8.01 11.41 15.36
N GLN A 13 7.64 10.12 15.37
CA GLN A 13 6.46 9.66 14.66
C GLN A 13 5.16 10.26 15.24
N SER A 14 5.06 10.38 16.57
CA SER A 14 3.93 11.04 17.23
C SER A 14 3.80 12.51 16.81
N GLN A 15 4.93 13.23 16.72
CA GLN A 15 4.95 14.61 16.24
C GLN A 15 4.54 14.71 14.76
N LEU A 16 5.07 13.83 13.90
CA LEU A 16 4.71 13.80 12.48
C LEU A 16 3.20 13.55 12.29
N GLN A 17 2.62 12.59 13.00
CA GLN A 17 1.19 12.27 12.91
C GLN A 17 0.29 13.43 13.36
N LYS A 18 0.77 14.29 14.26
CA LYS A 18 0.03 15.49 14.71
C LYS A 18 0.09 16.64 13.70
N SER A 19 1.06 16.64 12.78
CA SER A 19 1.23 17.70 11.78
C SER A 19 0.02 17.84 10.86
N GLY A 20 -0.25 19.06 10.40
CA GLY A 20 -1.31 19.33 9.41
C GLY A 20 -1.08 18.57 8.10
N TYR A 21 0.18 18.51 7.65
CA TYR A 21 0.58 17.77 6.46
C TYR A 21 0.15 16.29 6.51
N PHE A 22 0.47 15.59 7.62
CA PHE A 22 0.11 14.18 7.76
C PHE A 22 -1.41 14.00 7.83
N LYS A 23 -2.12 14.86 8.57
CA LYS A 23 -3.58 14.80 8.68
C LYS A 23 -4.26 15.00 7.33
N GLU A 24 -3.80 15.94 6.53
CA GLU A 24 -4.38 16.19 5.21
C GLU A 24 -4.10 15.02 4.26
N LYS A 25 -2.86 14.52 4.23
CA LYS A 25 -2.51 13.33 3.44
C LYS A 25 -3.28 12.08 3.87
N SER A 26 -3.55 11.93 5.17
CA SER A 26 -4.33 10.82 5.71
C SER A 26 -5.78 10.81 5.19
N LYS A 27 -6.38 11.98 4.94
CA LYS A 27 -7.72 12.06 4.32
C LYS A 27 -7.74 11.54 2.89
N GLU A 28 -6.62 11.57 2.17
CA GLU A 28 -6.54 11.07 0.80
C GLU A 28 -6.36 9.55 0.69
N ARG A 29 -6.15 8.86 1.83
CA ARG A 29 -5.79 7.43 1.89
C ARG A 29 -6.84 6.52 1.23
N TYR A 30 -8.12 6.90 1.28
CA TYR A 30 -9.20 6.13 0.65
C TYR A 30 -8.98 5.93 -0.86
N LYS A 31 -8.33 6.89 -1.54
CA LYS A 31 -8.03 6.83 -2.98
C LYS A 31 -7.14 5.62 -3.33
N ILE A 32 -6.18 5.30 -2.46
CA ILE A 32 -5.23 4.20 -2.68
C ILE A 32 -5.69 2.88 -2.06
N GLU A 33 -6.47 2.94 -0.97
CA GLU A 33 -6.95 1.75 -0.27
C GLU A 33 -7.88 0.89 -1.11
N ALA A 34 -8.80 1.53 -1.85
CA ALA A 34 -9.71 0.80 -2.74
C ALA A 34 -8.91 -0.03 -3.77
N LYS A 35 -7.87 0.58 -4.38
CA LYS A 35 -7.02 -0.11 -5.35
C LYS A 35 -6.15 -1.19 -4.71
N ASN A 36 -5.61 -0.94 -3.51
CA ASN A 36 -4.85 -1.94 -2.78
C ASN A 36 -5.71 -3.13 -2.35
N SER A 37 -6.96 -2.90 -1.96
CA SER A 37 -7.92 -3.96 -1.66
C SER A 37 -8.23 -4.80 -2.90
N GLU A 38 -8.45 -4.15 -4.05
CA GLU A 38 -8.64 -4.85 -5.33
C GLU A 38 -7.41 -5.70 -5.68
N LEU A 39 -6.20 -5.14 -5.61
CA LEU A 39 -4.95 -5.88 -5.87
C LEU A 39 -4.83 -7.10 -4.96
N LYS A 40 -5.06 -6.93 -3.66
CA LYS A 40 -4.97 -8.01 -2.66
C LYS A 40 -5.96 -9.15 -2.90
N HIS A 41 -7.24 -8.81 -3.08
CA HIS A 41 -8.31 -9.81 -3.09
C HIS A 41 -8.66 -10.30 -4.49
N ARG A 42 -8.76 -9.40 -5.48
CA ARG A 42 -9.18 -9.74 -6.85
C ARG A 42 -8.02 -10.23 -7.70
N HIS A 43 -6.81 -9.78 -7.41
CA HIS A 43 -5.61 -10.13 -8.20
C HIS A 43 -4.62 -11.00 -7.44
N GLY A 44 -5.00 -11.51 -6.25
CA GLY A 44 -4.21 -12.48 -5.50
C GLY A 44 -2.88 -11.94 -4.97
N TYR A 45 -2.72 -10.61 -4.89
CA TYR A 45 -1.49 -9.99 -4.37
C TYR A 45 -1.23 -10.35 -2.90
N ASN A 46 -2.28 -10.67 -2.13
CA ASN A 46 -2.15 -11.04 -0.73
C ASN A 46 -1.68 -12.49 -0.50
N VAL A 47 -1.54 -13.30 -1.55
CA VAL A 47 -1.18 -14.72 -1.45
C VAL A 47 0.18 -14.93 -2.12
N ALA A 48 1.20 -15.27 -1.34
CA ALA A 48 2.50 -15.61 -1.90
C ALA A 48 2.43 -16.98 -2.59
N LYS A 49 2.86 -17.04 -3.87
CA LYS A 49 2.96 -18.30 -4.62
C LYS A 49 4.25 -19.06 -4.34
N SER A 50 5.23 -18.40 -3.74
CA SER A 50 6.55 -18.95 -3.43
C SER A 50 7.08 -18.30 -2.16
N SER A 51 7.83 -19.07 -1.37
CA SER A 51 8.58 -18.59 -0.22
C SER A 51 9.94 -18.03 -0.68
N GLY A 52 10.06 -16.71 -0.74
CA GLY A 52 11.32 -16.03 -1.07
C GLY A 52 11.10 -14.54 -1.34
N LEU A 53 11.99 -13.69 -0.81
CA LEU A 53 11.84 -12.22 -0.99
C LEU A 53 11.83 -11.83 -2.47
N ILE A 54 12.74 -12.40 -3.26
CA ILE A 54 12.86 -12.12 -4.69
C ILE A 54 11.62 -12.60 -5.45
N SER A 55 11.11 -13.79 -5.15
CA SER A 55 9.93 -14.33 -5.83
C SER A 55 8.66 -13.56 -5.47
N MET A 56 8.54 -13.11 -4.21
CA MET A 56 7.44 -12.23 -3.77
C MET A 56 7.52 -10.85 -4.43
N GLU A 57 8.72 -10.28 -4.57
CA GLU A 57 8.93 -9.00 -5.27
C GLU A 57 8.54 -9.10 -6.75
N LEU A 58 9.02 -10.15 -7.44
CA LEU A 58 8.66 -10.40 -8.84
C LEU A 58 7.15 -10.62 -9.00
N GLN A 59 6.54 -11.41 -8.11
CA GLN A 59 5.09 -11.62 -8.11
C GLN A 59 4.35 -10.28 -7.95
N GLY A 60 4.80 -9.45 -7.02
CA GLY A 60 4.19 -8.15 -6.76
C GLY A 60 4.30 -7.21 -7.96
N ALA A 61 5.49 -7.09 -8.54
CA ALA A 61 5.75 -6.29 -9.73
C ALA A 61 4.87 -6.74 -10.90
N MET A 62 4.77 -8.05 -11.13
CA MET A 62 3.99 -8.61 -12.23
C MET A 62 2.48 -8.42 -12.05
N ALA A 63 1.97 -8.56 -10.83
CA ALA A 63 0.57 -8.31 -10.52
C ALA A 63 0.20 -6.84 -10.80
N ILE A 64 1.02 -5.89 -10.31
CA ILE A 64 0.79 -4.45 -10.52
C ILE A 64 0.84 -4.11 -12.01
N PHE A 65 1.87 -4.57 -12.71
CA PHE A 65 2.02 -4.33 -14.15
C PHE A 65 0.82 -4.83 -14.95
N THR A 66 0.44 -6.10 -14.74
CA THR A 66 -0.67 -6.72 -15.48
C THR A 66 -2.00 -6.02 -15.24
N VAL A 67 -2.28 -5.64 -13.98
CA VAL A 67 -3.52 -4.94 -13.62
C VAL A 67 -3.58 -3.55 -14.24
N ASN A 68 -2.45 -2.85 -14.31
CA ASN A 68 -2.37 -1.55 -14.97
C ASN A 68 -2.60 -1.66 -16.48
N ILE A 69 -1.98 -2.65 -17.15
CA ILE A 69 -2.22 -2.91 -18.58
C ILE A 69 -3.71 -3.21 -18.84
N LYS A 70 -4.33 -4.08 -18.02
CA LYS A 70 -5.77 -4.38 -18.14
C LYS A 70 -6.64 -3.12 -18.02
N ARG A 71 -6.29 -2.20 -17.13
CA ARG A 71 -7.00 -0.92 -16.98
C ARG A 71 -6.83 -0.03 -18.21
N ILE A 72 -5.61 0.10 -18.73
CA ILE A 72 -5.34 0.90 -19.94
C ILE A 72 -6.14 0.36 -21.12
N LEU A 73 -6.09 -0.95 -21.37
CA LEU A 73 -6.84 -1.58 -22.46
C LEU A 73 -8.35 -1.36 -22.33
N LYS A 74 -8.89 -1.45 -21.11
CA LYS A 74 -10.31 -1.16 -20.85
C LYS A 74 -10.67 0.28 -21.20
N LEU A 75 -9.86 1.25 -20.76
CA LEU A 75 -10.09 2.67 -21.06
C LEU A 75 -9.96 3.00 -22.56
N LEU A 76 -9.08 2.29 -23.28
CA LEU A 76 -8.93 2.45 -24.73
C LEU A 76 -10.13 1.89 -25.51
N GLY A 77 -10.77 0.83 -25.01
CA GLY A 77 -11.94 0.19 -25.63
C GLY A 77 -13.29 0.72 -25.15
N GLU A 78 -13.31 1.70 -24.23
CA GLU A 78 -14.51 2.42 -23.77
C GLU A 78 -14.76 3.72 -24.58
N ASN A 79 -14.06 3.89 -25.72
CA ASN A 79 -14.27 4.95 -26.70
C ASN A 79 -15.23 4.53 -27.81
#